data_AF-A0A7L3ZGU1-F1
#
_entry.id   AF-A0A7L3ZGU1-F1
#
_cell.length_a   1.000
_cell.length_b   1.000
_cell.length_c   1.000
_cell.angle_alpha   90.00
_cell.angle_beta   90.00
_cell.angle_gamma   90.00
#
_symmetry.space_group_name_H-M   'P 1'
#
loop_
_entity.id
_entity.type
_entity.pdbx_description
1 polymer ?
#
loop_
_entity_poly.entity_id
_entity_poly.type
_entity_poly.pdbx_seq_one_letter_code
_entity_poly.pdbx_strand_id
1 'polypeptide(L)'
;VQQVFKQLFYMINAVALNNLLLRKDVCSWSTGMQLRFNISQLEEWLHGKNLQQSGAAQTLEPLIQAAQLLQLKKKTSEDAEAICSLCMSLTTQQIVKILNLYTPVNEFEERVTVAFIRDIQ
;
A
#
# COMPACT_ATOMS: atom_id res chain seq x y z
N VAL A 1 -9.71 -17.38 -19.52
CA VAL A 1 -10.40 -16.27 -18.80
C VAL A 1 -9.72 -15.89 -17.49
N GLN A 2 -9.39 -16.83 -16.59
CA GLN A 2 -8.72 -16.51 -15.32
C GLN A 2 -7.43 -15.68 -15.47
N GLN A 3 -6.58 -16.01 -16.44
CA GLN A 3 -5.36 -15.23 -16.72
C GLN A 3 -5.64 -13.77 -17.11
N VAL A 4 -6.77 -13.50 -17.78
CA VAL A 4 -7.17 -12.13 -18.14
C VAL A 4 -7.44 -11.33 -16.87
N PHE A 5 -8.18 -11.90 -15.92
CA PHE A 5 -8.46 -11.22 -14.64
C PHE A 5 -7.21 -11.07 -13.78
N LYS A 6 -6.32 -12.07 -13.76
CA LYS A 6 -5.01 -11.94 -13.11
C LYS A 6 -4.21 -10.76 -13.68
N GLN A 7 -4.17 -10.64 -15.01
CA GLN A 7 -3.45 -9.53 -15.66
C GLN A 7 -4.12 -8.18 -15.41
N LEU A 8 -5.46 -8.11 -15.41
CA LEU A 8 -6.19 -6.88 -15.09
C LEU A 8 -5.92 -6.42 -13.67
N PHE A 9 -5.92 -7.33 -12.69
CA PHE A 9 -5.63 -6.99 -11.29
C PHE A 9 -4.18 -6.54 -11.11
N TYR A 10 -3.24 -7.17 -11.81
CA TYR A 10 -1.86 -6.71 -11.86
C TYR A 10 -1.75 -5.27 -12.41
N MET A 11 -2.51 -4.94 -13.46
CA MET A 11 -2.53 -3.58 -14.01
C MET A 11 -3.14 -2.57 -13.02
N ILE A 12 -4.22 -2.94 -12.32
CA ILE A 12 -4.81 -2.11 -11.26
C ILE A 12 -3.78 -1.83 -10.17
N ASN A 13 -3.09 -2.87 -9.68
CA ASN A 13 -2.00 -2.75 -8.71
C ASN A 13 -0.92 -1.78 -9.21
N ALA A 14 -0.38 -2.02 -10.40
CA ALA A 14 0.73 -1.24 -10.95
C ALA A 14 0.35 0.24 -11.15
N VAL A 15 -0.83 0.53 -11.70
CA VAL A 15 -1.29 1.90 -11.93
C VAL A 15 -1.55 2.61 -10.60
N ALA A 16 -2.23 1.98 -9.65
CA ALA A 16 -2.51 2.58 -8.35
C ALA A 16 -1.23 2.84 -7.54
N LEU A 17 -0.32 1.84 -7.49
CA LEU A 17 0.94 1.96 -6.77
C LEU A 17 1.85 3.03 -7.40
N ASN A 18 1.94 3.08 -8.72
CA ASN A 18 2.72 4.12 -9.40
C ASN A 18 2.16 5.51 -9.12
N ASN A 19 0.83 5.67 -9.06
CA ASN A 19 0.24 6.94 -8.67
C ASN A 19 0.66 7.36 -7.26
N LEU A 20 0.66 6.44 -6.28
CA LEU A 20 1.17 6.72 -4.92
C LEU A 20 2.65 7.11 -4.93
N LEU A 21 3.48 6.45 -5.75
CA LEU A 21 4.93 6.69 -5.79
C LEU A 21 5.32 7.99 -6.50
N LEU A 22 4.44 8.56 -7.32
CA LEU A 22 4.71 9.74 -8.15
C LEU A 22 4.06 11.02 -7.62
N ARG A 23 3.01 10.92 -6.81
CA ARG A 23 2.18 12.07 -6.40
C ARG A 23 2.22 12.29 -4.88
N LYS A 24 2.53 13.52 -4.47
CA LYS A 24 2.60 13.91 -3.04
C LYS A 24 1.23 14.07 -2.39
N ASP A 25 0.22 14.43 -3.17
CA ASP A 25 -1.13 14.78 -2.71
C ASP A 25 -2.03 13.56 -2.41
N VAL A 26 -1.54 12.35 -2.64
CA VAL A 26 -2.29 11.10 -2.48
C VAL A 26 -1.72 10.18 -1.40
N CYS A 27 -0.64 10.56 -0.71
CA CYS A 27 -0.07 9.75 0.37
C CYS A 27 -0.54 10.26 1.72
N SER A 28 -1.68 9.75 2.20
CA SER A 28 -2.24 10.11 3.52
C SER A 28 -2.86 8.88 4.20
N TRP A 29 -3.14 8.98 5.50
CA TRP A 29 -3.85 7.91 6.22
C TRP A 29 -5.22 7.61 5.60
N SER A 30 -5.98 8.66 5.24
CA SER A 30 -7.31 8.52 4.64
C SER A 30 -7.25 7.84 3.27
N THR A 31 -6.23 8.12 2.46
CA THR A 31 -6.01 7.40 1.20
C THR A 31 -5.74 5.92 1.45
N GLY A 32 -4.96 5.59 2.49
CA GLY A 32 -4.78 4.21 2.92
C GLY A 32 -6.11 3.52 3.24
N MET A 33 -7.01 4.19 3.98
CA MET A 33 -8.33 3.64 4.31
C MET A 33 -9.18 3.39 3.07
N GLN A 34 -9.21 4.36 2.15
CA GLN A 34 -9.95 4.23 0.91
C GLN A 34 -9.41 3.09 0.03
N LEU A 35 -8.08 2.93 -0.04
CA LEU A 35 -7.46 1.82 -0.78
C LEU A 35 -7.85 0.46 -0.19
N ARG A 36 -7.82 0.31 1.14
CA ARG A 36 -8.25 -0.95 1.79
C ARG A 36 -9.69 -1.30 1.45
N PHE A 37 -10.59 -0.32 1.52
CA PHE A 37 -11.99 -0.52 1.13
C PHE A 37 -12.13 -0.92 -0.36
N ASN A 38 -11.43 -0.21 -1.25
CA ASN A 38 -11.47 -0.54 -2.68
C ASN A 38 -10.95 -1.95 -2.96
N ILE A 39 -9.86 -2.36 -2.29
CA ILE A 39 -9.29 -3.71 -2.43
C ILE A 39 -10.28 -4.76 -1.92
N SER A 40 -10.95 -4.54 -0.77
CA SER A 40 -11.95 -5.50 -0.28
C SER A 40 -13.11 -5.68 -1.26
N GLN A 41 -13.56 -4.61 -1.91
CA GLN A 41 -14.59 -4.71 -2.97
C GLN A 41 -14.10 -5.52 -4.18
N LEU A 42 -12.83 -5.39 -4.55
CA LEU A 42 -12.24 -6.19 -5.65
C LEU A 42 -12.13 -7.67 -5.29
N GLU A 43 -11.74 -7.99 -4.05
CA GLU A 43 -11.68 -9.36 -3.53
C GLU A 43 -13.07 -9.99 -3.44
N GLU A 44 -14.06 -9.24 -2.95
CA GLU A 44 -15.46 -9.68 -2.91
C GLU A 44 -16.01 -9.92 -4.32
N TRP A 45 -15.67 -9.05 -5.28
CA TRP A 45 -16.04 -9.25 -6.68
C TRP A 45 -15.45 -10.54 -7.26
N LEU A 46 -14.18 -10.86 -6.96
CA LEU A 46 -13.58 -12.15 -7.35
C LEU A 46 -14.34 -13.32 -6.72
N HIS A 47 -14.85 -13.15 -5.49
CA HIS A 47 -15.58 -14.20 -4.77
C HIS A 47 -16.91 -14.47 -5.45
N GLY A 48 -17.70 -13.42 -5.71
CA GLY A 48 -18.98 -13.52 -6.41
C GLY A 48 -18.88 -14.05 -7.85
N LYS A 49 -17.68 -14.06 -8.45
CA LYS A 49 -17.41 -14.63 -9.77
C LYS A 49 -16.73 -16.01 -9.76
N ASN A 50 -16.53 -16.62 -8.59
CA ASN A 50 -15.78 -17.88 -8.42
C ASN A 50 -14.35 -17.82 -9.01
N LEU A 51 -13.70 -16.66 -8.92
CA LEU A 51 -12.36 -16.40 -9.47
C LEU A 51 -11.27 -16.36 -8.39
N GLN A 52 -11.54 -16.83 -7.17
CA GLN A 52 -10.58 -16.81 -6.06
C GLN A 52 -9.28 -17.59 -6.37
N GLN A 53 -9.40 -18.70 -7.12
CA GLN A 53 -8.25 -19.51 -7.52
C GLN A 53 -7.50 -18.96 -8.75
N SER A 54 -7.92 -17.82 -9.32
CA SER A 54 -7.31 -17.25 -10.53
C SER A 54 -5.90 -16.68 -10.31
N GLY A 55 -5.49 -16.47 -9.05
CA GLY A 55 -4.26 -15.79 -8.72
C GLY A 55 -4.34 -14.26 -8.80
N ALA A 56 -5.52 -13.68 -9.04
CA ALA A 56 -5.71 -12.24 -9.23
C ALA A 56 -5.54 -11.44 -7.94
N ALA A 57 -6.09 -11.90 -6.82
CA ALA A 57 -5.98 -11.21 -5.53
C ALA A 57 -4.51 -11.06 -5.09
N GLN A 58 -3.69 -12.09 -5.29
CA GLN A 58 -2.27 -12.10 -4.95
C GLN A 58 -1.46 -11.03 -5.71
N THR A 59 -1.95 -10.58 -6.87
CA THR A 59 -1.28 -9.50 -7.62
C THR A 59 -1.45 -8.12 -6.99
N LEU A 60 -2.40 -7.96 -6.06
CA LEU A 60 -2.66 -6.72 -5.32
C LEU A 60 -1.80 -6.58 -4.07
N GLU A 61 -1.02 -7.60 -3.69
CA GLU A 61 -0.23 -7.63 -2.45
C GLU A 61 0.64 -6.37 -2.24
N PRO A 62 1.37 -5.85 -3.26
CA PRO A 62 2.13 -4.61 -3.08
C PRO A 62 1.25 -3.40 -2.74
N LEU A 63 0.07 -3.27 -3.34
CA LEU A 63 -0.86 -2.19 -3.05
C LEU A 63 -1.51 -2.36 -1.67
N ILE A 64 -1.79 -3.60 -1.24
CA ILE A 64 -2.26 -3.91 0.11
C ILE A 64 -1.25 -3.41 1.15
N GLN A 65 0.02 -3.79 0.99
CA GLN A 65 1.09 -3.37 1.89
C GLN A 65 1.32 -1.85 1.84
N ALA A 66 1.22 -1.22 0.67
CA ALA A 66 1.29 0.25 0.57
C ALA A 66 0.15 0.93 1.35
N ALA A 67 -1.08 0.40 1.27
CA ALA A 67 -2.22 0.92 2.02
C ALA A 67 -2.06 0.71 3.53
N GLN A 68 -1.48 -0.42 3.96
CA GLN A 68 -1.14 -0.68 5.36
C GLN A 68 -0.04 0.27 5.85
N LEU A 69 1.02 0.45 5.08
CA LEU A 69 2.12 1.39 5.37
C LEU A 69 1.59 2.81 5.61
N LEU A 70 0.64 3.28 4.81
CA LEU A 70 0.00 4.58 5.01
C LEU A 70 -0.71 4.68 6.37
N GLN A 71 -1.23 3.58 6.92
CA GLN A 71 -1.99 3.57 8.18
C GLN A 71 -1.19 3.23 9.43
N LEU A 72 -0.03 2.59 9.29
CA LEU A 72 0.82 2.23 10.41
C LEU A 72 1.37 3.46 11.14
N LYS A 73 1.76 3.25 12.40
CA LYS A 73 2.57 4.23 13.14
C LYS A 73 3.97 4.30 12.53
N LYS A 74 4.59 5.49 12.63
CA LYS A 74 5.85 5.83 11.93
C LYS A 74 6.75 6.66 12.86
N LYS A 75 6.84 6.27 14.14
CA LYS A 75 7.48 7.09 15.19
C LYS A 75 8.69 6.42 15.83
N THR A 76 8.60 5.14 16.19
CA THR A 76 9.64 4.46 16.98
C THR A 76 10.44 3.46 16.14
N SER A 77 11.60 3.02 16.62
CA SER A 77 12.37 1.99 15.89
C SER A 77 11.61 0.66 15.81
N GLU A 78 10.76 0.34 16.79
CA GLU A 78 9.85 -0.81 16.72
C GLU A 78 8.80 -0.66 15.62
N ASP A 79 8.29 0.55 15.38
CA ASP A 79 7.40 0.81 14.24
C ASP A 79 8.13 0.57 12.90
N ALA A 80 9.41 0.96 12.80
CA ALA A 80 10.23 0.72 11.62
C ALA A 80 10.48 -0.79 11.39
N GLU A 81 10.81 -1.55 12.43
CA GLU A 81 10.94 -3.01 12.35
C GLU A 81 9.63 -3.69 11.94
N ALA A 82 8.49 -3.21 12.45
CA ALA A 82 7.17 -3.71 12.08
C ALA A 82 6.86 -3.44 10.60
N ILE A 83 7.21 -2.25 10.08
CA ILE A 83 7.08 -1.92 8.65
C ILE A 83 7.94 -2.85 7.80
N CYS A 84 9.21 -3.06 8.16
CA CYS A 84 10.11 -3.95 7.43
C CYS A 84 9.63 -5.40 7.41
N SER A 85 9.06 -5.86 8.52
CA SER A 85 8.51 -7.22 8.63
C SER A 85 7.21 -7.40 7.85
N LEU A 86 6.37 -6.35 7.76
CA LEU A 86 5.08 -6.40 7.06
C LEU A 86 5.22 -6.22 5.55
N CYS A 87 6.07 -5.28 5.11
CA CYS A 87 6.11 -4.81 3.72
C CYS A 87 7.05 -5.65 2.83
N MET A 88 6.91 -6.97 2.83
CA MET A 88 7.80 -7.89 2.10
C MET A 88 7.62 -7.89 0.58
N SER A 89 6.53 -7.34 0.07
CA SER A 89 6.20 -7.23 -1.37
C SER A 89 6.45 -5.82 -1.93
N LEU A 90 7.00 -4.93 -1.11
CA LEU A 90 7.52 -3.63 -1.53
C LEU A 90 9.05 -3.63 -1.42
N THR A 91 9.71 -2.96 -2.37
CA THR A 91 11.14 -2.70 -2.25
C THR A 91 11.39 -1.61 -1.20
N THR A 92 12.56 -1.63 -0.56
CA THR A 92 12.98 -0.57 0.39
C THR A 92 12.85 0.82 -0.23
N GLN A 93 13.17 0.97 -1.52
CA GLN A 93 13.04 2.24 -2.24
C GLN A 93 11.58 2.71 -2.34
N GLN A 94 10.63 1.80 -2.56
CA GLN A 94 9.20 2.13 -2.60
C GLN A 94 8.68 2.52 -1.21
N ILE A 95 9.09 1.79 -0.17
CA ILE A 95 8.73 2.12 1.23
C ILE A 95 9.24 3.52 1.58
N VAL A 96 10.54 3.77 1.38
CA VAL A 96 11.16 5.09 1.62
C VAL A 96 10.47 6.18 0.81
N LYS A 97 10.09 5.91 -0.46
CA LYS A 97 9.39 6.88 -1.29
C LYS A 97 8.02 7.23 -0.71
N ILE A 98 7.20 6.24 -0.34
CA ILE A 98 5.88 6.46 0.25
C ILE A 98 5.99 7.24 1.56
N LEU A 99 6.94 6.88 2.43
CA LEU A 99 7.18 7.59 3.70
C LEU A 99 7.58 9.06 3.47
N ASN A 100 8.41 9.34 2.47
CA ASN A 100 8.79 10.71 2.10
C ASN A 100 7.63 11.53 1.51
N LEU A 101 6.70 10.88 0.80
CA LEU A 101 5.54 11.53 0.20
C LEU A 101 4.38 11.70 1.18
N TYR A 102 4.41 11.01 2.33
CA TYR A 102 3.36 11.03 3.32
C TYR A 102 3.07 12.45 3.81
N THR A 103 1.83 12.89 3.59
CA THR A 103 1.34 14.22 3.91
C THR A 103 0.19 14.09 4.92
N PRO A 104 0.41 14.51 6.18
CA PRO A 104 -0.65 14.58 7.19
C PRO A 104 -1.83 15.44 6.72
N VAL A 105 -3.05 14.91 6.84
CA VAL A 105 -4.28 15.64 6.42
C VAL A 105 -5.12 16.13 7.58
N ASN A 106 -4.81 15.73 8.82
CA ASN A 106 -5.49 16.21 10.03
C ASN A 106 -4.50 16.29 11.21
N GLU A 107 -4.96 16.87 12.32
CA GLU A 107 -4.18 17.11 13.55
C GLU A 107 -3.72 15.84 14.28
N PHE A 108 -4.28 14.68 13.95
CA PHE A 108 -3.89 13.39 14.53
C PHE A 108 -2.75 12.72 13.74
N GLU A 109 -2.38 13.27 12.59
CA GLU A 109 -1.28 12.79 11.76
C GLU A 109 -0.05 13.68 11.93
N GLU A 110 1.10 13.04 12.16
CA GLU A 110 2.39 13.71 12.17
C GLU A 110 3.19 13.37 10.92
N ARG A 111 4.02 14.32 10.50
CA ARG A 111 4.91 14.10 9.37
C ARG A 111 5.99 13.09 9.75
N VAL A 112 6.28 12.17 8.84
CA VAL A 112 7.38 11.21 9.03
C VAL A 112 8.70 11.96 9.11
N THR A 113 9.50 11.67 10.14
CA THR A 113 10.79 12.32 10.34
C THR A 113 11.86 11.71 9.43
N VAL A 114 12.87 12.50 9.06
CA VAL A 114 14.02 12.01 8.28
C VAL A 114 14.81 10.95 9.07
N ALA A 115 14.85 11.07 10.41
CA ALA A 115 15.45 10.07 11.28
C ALA A 115 14.75 8.72 11.15
N PHE A 116 13.42 8.69 11.25
CA PHE A 116 12.63 7.47 11.08
C PHE A 116 12.84 6.84 9.69
N ILE A 117 12.92 7.65 8.64
CA ILE A 117 13.17 7.15 7.28
C ILE A 117 14.55 6.49 7.17
N ARG A 118 15.54 6.97 7.93
CA ARG A 118 16.88 6.36 7.98
C ARG A 118 16.86 5.01 8.69
N ASP A 119 16.02 4.83 9.70
CA ASP A 119 15.88 3.54 10.41
C ASP A 119 15.29 2.43 9.52
N ILE A 120 14.66 2.78 8.39
CA ILE A 120 14.14 1.83 7.38
C ILE A 120 15.22 1.43 6.34
N GLN A 121 16.28 2.23 6.17
CA GLN A 121 17.30 2.04 5.13
C GLN A 121 18.39 1.05 5.53
#